data_AF-A0A1A9BH62-F1
#
_entry.id   AF-A0A1A9BH62-F1
#
_cell.length_a   1.000
_cell.length_b   1.000
_cell.length_c   1.000
_cell.angle_alpha   90.00
_cell.angle_beta   90.00
_cell.angle_gamma   90.00
#
_symmetry.space_group_name_H-M   'P 1'
#
loop_
_entity.id
_entity.type
_entity.pdbx_description
1 polymer ?
#
loop_
_entity_poly.entity_id
_entity_poly.type
_entity_poly.pdbx_seq_one_letter_code
_entity_poly.pdbx_strand_id
1 'polypeptide(L)'
;MRTIELVTCAREPRDRLGPVAVREAVHRWLRLVAADAELAPYLLGVDRRRLAAVLADRLGAALGVVRRGPRPTLGVEAGALLDNRSLTEEQRWRVLDYLAAALWVLDLPVRAIVDAQRAVAGLLRA
;
A
#
# COMPACT_ATOMS: atom_id res chain seq x y z
N MET A 1 11.49 -48.57 -4.60
CA MET A 1 11.44 -47.57 -3.51
C MET A 1 11.24 -46.20 -4.16
N ARG A 2 10.03 -45.63 -4.09
CA ARG A 2 9.75 -44.28 -4.61
C ARG A 2 9.91 -43.29 -3.46
N THR A 3 10.92 -42.44 -3.54
CA THR A 3 11.12 -41.33 -2.61
C THR A 3 10.08 -40.27 -2.93
N ILE A 4 9.13 -40.07 -2.02
CA ILE A 4 8.14 -39.00 -2.12
C ILE A 4 8.88 -37.73 -1.73
N GLU A 5 9.27 -36.91 -2.71
CA GLU A 5 9.68 -35.54 -2.45
C GLU A 5 8.47 -34.81 -1.87
N LEU A 6 8.50 -34.58 -0.56
CA LEU A 6 7.64 -33.62 0.10
C LEU A 6 8.07 -32.25 -0.40
N VAL A 7 7.51 -31.84 -1.55
CA VAL A 7 7.51 -30.46 -2.00
C VAL A 7 6.74 -29.67 -0.95
N THR A 8 7.44 -29.25 0.10
CA THR A 8 6.99 -28.18 0.97
C THR A 8 6.99 -26.92 0.11
N CYS A 9 5.88 -26.68 -0.58
CA CYS A 9 5.52 -25.34 -1.00
C CYS A 9 5.45 -24.50 0.28
N ALA A 10 6.57 -23.88 0.65
CA ALA A 10 6.59 -22.82 1.65
C ALA A 10 5.73 -21.70 1.08
N ARG A 11 4.42 -21.76 1.34
CA ARG A 11 3.47 -20.69 1.01
C ARG A 11 4.01 -19.45 1.69
N GLU A 12 4.50 -18.51 0.91
CA GLU A 12 5.13 -17.33 1.44
C GLU A 12 4.09 -16.51 2.20
N PRO A 13 4.48 -15.69 3.18
CA PRO A 13 3.54 -14.86 3.96
C PRO A 13 2.62 -14.02 3.06
N ARG A 14 3.14 -13.56 1.91
CA ARG A 14 2.37 -12.85 0.86
C ARG A 14 1.20 -13.67 0.29
N ASP A 15 1.32 -14.99 0.24
CA ASP A 15 0.29 -15.89 -0.30
C ASP A 15 -0.88 -16.07 0.67
N ARG A 16 -0.73 -15.62 1.93
CA ARG A 16 -1.77 -15.59 2.95
C ARG A 16 -2.35 -14.19 3.16
N LEU A 17 -1.81 -13.16 2.50
CA LEU A 17 -2.42 -11.84 2.57
C LEU A 17 -3.77 -11.90 1.86
N GLY A 18 -4.83 -11.79 2.65
CA GLY A 18 -6.16 -11.52 2.12
C GLY A 18 -6.34 -10.03 1.84
N PRO A 19 -7.33 -9.67 1.00
CA PRO A 19 -7.68 -8.26 0.73
C PRO A 19 -8.04 -7.48 2.01
N VAL A 20 -8.50 -8.16 3.06
CA VAL A 20 -8.76 -7.58 4.37
C VAL A 20 -7.48 -7.10 5.05
N ALA A 21 -6.41 -7.91 5.03
CA ALA A 21 -5.12 -7.56 5.63
C ALA A 21 -4.49 -6.35 4.94
N VAL A 22 -4.59 -6.27 3.60
CA VAL A 22 -4.13 -5.12 2.82
C VAL A 22 -4.92 -3.86 3.22
N ARG A 23 -6.24 -3.94 3.32
CA ARG A 23 -7.08 -2.81 3.78
C ARG A 23 -6.70 -2.32 5.17
N GLU A 24 -6.51 -3.22 6.13
CA GLU A 24 -6.12 -2.86 7.49
C GLU A 24 -4.73 -2.19 7.53
N ALA A 25 -3.77 -2.69 6.74
CA ALA A 25 -2.47 -2.04 6.60
C ALA A 25 -2.57 -0.64 6.01
N VAL A 26 -3.43 -0.43 5.00
CA VAL A 26 -3.68 0.91 4.43
C VAL A 26 -4.30 1.84 5.46
N HIS A 27 -5.30 1.38 6.23
CA HIS A 27 -5.88 2.19 7.29
C HIS A 27 -4.86 2.54 8.36
N ARG A 28 -3.99 1.60 8.73
CA ARG A 28 -2.88 1.86 9.66
C ARG A 28 -1.89 2.88 9.10
N TRP A 29 -1.51 2.75 7.83
CA TRP A 29 -0.63 3.69 7.15
C TRP A 29 -1.21 5.10 7.14
N LEU A 30 -2.47 5.28 6.75
CA LEU A 30 -3.12 6.60 6.74
C LEU A 30 -3.23 7.20 8.15
N ARG A 31 -3.36 6.39 9.20
CA ARG A 31 -3.30 6.88 10.59
C ARG A 31 -1.91 7.42 10.96
N LEU A 32 -0.84 6.77 10.50
CA LEU A 32 0.53 7.26 10.72
C LEU A 32 0.75 8.59 10.00
N VAL A 33 0.34 8.68 8.74
CA VAL A 33 0.42 9.93 7.96
C VAL A 33 -0.41 11.05 8.61
N ALA A 34 -1.60 10.74 9.13
CA ALA A 34 -2.44 11.72 9.83
C ALA A 34 -1.90 12.14 11.21
N ALA A 35 -0.98 11.37 11.79
CA ALA A 35 -0.33 11.69 13.06
C ALA A 35 0.93 12.55 12.87
N ASP A 36 1.50 12.57 11.66
CA ASP A 36 2.62 13.44 11.32
C ASP A 36 2.09 14.88 11.11
N ALA A 37 2.61 15.83 11.90
CA ALA A 37 2.18 17.23 11.88
C ALA A 37 2.42 17.92 10.54
N GLU A 38 3.43 17.51 9.77
CA GLU A 38 3.73 18.08 8.47
C GLU A 38 2.84 17.48 7.36
N LEU A 39 2.39 16.23 7.50
CA LEU A 39 1.58 15.54 6.49
C LEU A 39 0.08 15.62 6.75
N ALA A 40 -0.34 15.74 8.01
CA ALA A 40 -1.75 15.85 8.39
C ALA A 40 -2.53 16.95 7.63
N PRO A 41 -1.95 18.14 7.34
CA PRO A 41 -2.62 19.18 6.56
C PRO A 41 -2.97 18.78 5.12
N TYR A 42 -2.33 17.74 4.58
CA TYR A 42 -2.61 17.22 3.23
C TYR A 42 -3.79 16.23 3.23
N LEU A 43 -4.20 15.74 4.40
CA LEU A 43 -5.35 14.85 4.56
C LEU A 43 -6.64 15.58 4.97
N LEU A 44 -6.62 16.92 5.01
CA LEU A 44 -7.79 17.74 5.32
C LEU A 44 -8.76 17.79 4.13
N GLY A 45 -10.05 17.58 4.37
CA GLY A 45 -11.08 17.53 3.33
C GLY A 45 -11.09 16.26 2.48
N VAL A 46 -10.17 15.32 2.74
CA VAL A 46 -10.06 14.06 2.00
C VAL A 46 -10.94 13.00 2.64
N ASP A 47 -11.73 12.31 1.82
CA ASP A 47 -12.40 11.08 2.24
C ASP A 47 -11.38 9.95 2.45
N ARG A 48 -10.96 9.78 3.71
CA ARG A 48 -9.97 8.78 4.12
C ARG A 48 -10.43 7.34 3.84
N ARG A 49 -11.75 7.06 3.85
CA ARG A 49 -12.26 5.72 3.58
C ARG A 49 -12.17 5.41 2.10
N ARG A 50 -12.57 6.36 1.25
CA ARG A 50 -12.45 6.24 -0.21
C ARG A 50 -10.99 6.15 -0.65
N LEU A 51 -10.13 6.99 -0.07
CA LEU A 51 -8.68 6.94 -0.29
C LEU A 51 -8.10 5.57 0.11
N ALA A 52 -8.46 5.06 1.29
CA ALA A 52 -8.00 3.76 1.75
C ALA A 52 -8.42 2.63 0.79
N ALA A 53 -9.64 2.69 0.24
CA ALA A 53 -10.11 1.70 -0.72
C ALA A 53 -9.27 1.70 -2.02
N VAL A 54 -8.96 2.89 -2.57
CA VAL A 54 -8.14 3.01 -3.78
C VAL A 54 -6.71 2.54 -3.54
N LEU A 55 -6.11 2.93 -2.42
CA LEU A 55 -4.76 2.49 -2.05
C LEU A 55 -4.70 0.98 -1.81
N ALA A 56 -5.72 0.40 -1.17
CA ALA A 56 -5.79 -1.03 -0.93
C ALA A 56 -5.93 -1.85 -2.22
N ASP A 57 -6.70 -1.36 -3.20
CA ASP A 57 -6.81 -2.02 -4.51
C ASP A 57 -5.46 -2.01 -5.26
N ARG A 58 -4.77 -0.86 -5.30
CA ARG A 58 -3.46 -0.75 -5.94
C ARG A 58 -2.39 -1.57 -5.24
N LEU A 59 -2.33 -1.55 -3.90
CA LEU A 59 -1.43 -2.39 -3.14
C LEU A 59 -1.76 -3.87 -3.30
N GLY A 60 -3.05 -4.23 -3.32
CA GLY A 60 -3.51 -5.59 -3.59
C GLY A 60 -3.05 -6.10 -4.96
N ALA A 61 -3.10 -5.24 -5.98
CA ALA A 61 -2.58 -5.56 -7.32
C ALA A 61 -1.05 -5.67 -7.35
N ALA A 62 -0.32 -4.78 -6.66
CA ALA A 62 1.15 -4.81 -6.58
C ALA A 62 1.67 -6.04 -5.81
N LEU A 63 0.95 -6.45 -4.76
CA LEU A 63 1.27 -7.61 -3.94
C LEU A 63 0.76 -8.93 -4.53
N GLY A 64 0.04 -8.89 -5.67
CA GLY A 64 -0.53 -10.07 -6.31
C GLY A 64 -1.71 -10.71 -5.55
N VAL A 65 -2.25 -10.01 -4.56
CA VAL A 65 -3.36 -10.46 -3.68
C VAL A 65 -4.72 -10.34 -4.37
N VAL A 66 -4.88 -9.34 -5.26
CA VAL A 66 -6.12 -9.10 -6.01
C VAL A 66 -5.84 -9.34 -7.49
N ARG A 67 -6.61 -10.24 -8.11
CA ARG A 67 -6.65 -10.37 -9.58
C ARG A 67 -7.23 -9.06 -10.12
N ARG A 68 -6.45 -8.29 -10.89
CA ARG A 68 -6.86 -6.99 -11.47
C ARG A 68 -8.31 -7.06 -11.98
N GLY A 69 -9.24 -6.49 -11.21
CA GLY A 69 -10.58 -6.18 -11.67
C GLY A 69 -10.55 -4.91 -12.54
N PRO A 70 -11.70 -4.51 -13.13
CA PRO A 70 -11.81 -3.27 -13.87
C PRO A 70 -11.28 -2.13 -13.00
N ARG A 71 -10.21 -1.47 -13.45
CA ARG A 71 -9.57 -0.34 -12.76
C ARG A 71 -10.68 0.65 -12.41
N PRO A 72 -10.97 0.95 -11.13
CA PRO A 72 -11.90 2.02 -10.83
C PRO A 72 -11.38 3.29 -11.51
N THR A 73 -12.25 3.99 -12.21
CA THR A 73 -12.01 5.24 -12.98
C THR A 73 -11.61 6.43 -12.10
N LEU A 74 -11.04 6.16 -10.91
CA LEU A 74 -10.67 7.11 -9.87
C LEU A 74 -9.17 7.44 -9.88
N GLY A 75 -8.54 7.40 -11.06
CA GLY A 75 -7.20 7.97 -11.24
C GLY A 75 -7.15 9.44 -10.83
N VAL A 76 -8.27 10.16 -11.00
CA VAL A 76 -8.38 11.60 -10.77
C VAL A 76 -8.53 11.96 -9.28
N GLU A 77 -9.15 11.10 -8.46
CA GLU A 77 -9.42 11.45 -7.05
C GLU A 77 -8.35 10.97 -6.05
N ALA A 78 -7.67 9.85 -6.33
CA ALA A 78 -6.40 9.57 -5.63
C ALA A 78 -5.30 10.54 -6.07
N GLY A 79 -5.41 11.01 -7.33
CA GLY A 79 -4.75 12.22 -7.80
C GLY A 79 -5.03 13.37 -6.85
N ALA A 80 -6.27 13.73 -6.53
CA ALA A 80 -6.58 14.88 -5.66
C ALA A 80 -5.93 14.90 -4.25
N LEU A 81 -5.51 13.77 -3.66
CA LEU A 81 -4.66 13.76 -2.45
C LEU A 81 -3.22 14.24 -2.74
N LEU A 82 -2.74 13.97 -3.95
CA LEU A 82 -1.38 14.13 -4.46
C LEU A 82 -1.22 15.32 -5.42
N ASP A 83 -2.33 15.81 -5.96
CA ASP A 83 -2.36 16.60 -7.19
C ASP A 83 -2.68 18.07 -6.95
N ASN A 84 -2.44 18.62 -5.74
CA ASN A 84 -2.44 20.08 -5.57
C ASN A 84 -1.58 20.66 -4.45
N ARG A 85 -0.83 19.86 -3.69
CA ARG A 85 0.23 20.34 -2.81
C ARG A 85 1.44 19.45 -2.99
N SER A 86 2.41 19.93 -3.76
CA SER A 86 3.64 19.18 -4.06
C SER A 86 4.33 18.80 -2.76
N LEU A 87 4.18 17.56 -2.32
CA LEU A 87 4.94 17.02 -1.20
C LEU A 87 6.42 17.23 -1.50
N THR A 88 7.17 17.72 -0.54
CA THR A 88 8.63 17.80 -0.66
C THR A 88 9.22 16.39 -0.82
N GLU A 89 10.47 16.29 -1.25
CA GLU A 89 11.14 14.99 -1.35
C GLU A 89 11.18 14.26 0.00
N GLU A 90 11.49 14.99 1.08
CA GLU A 90 11.49 14.44 2.44
C GLU A 90 10.11 13.93 2.86
N GLN A 91 9.06 14.69 2.58
CA GLN A 91 7.68 14.28 2.86
C GLN A 91 7.29 13.02 2.08
N ARG A 92 7.72 12.90 0.82
CA ARG A 92 7.52 11.67 0.04
C ARG A 92 8.23 10.47 0.68
N TRP A 93 9.46 10.64 1.17
CA TRP A 93 10.18 9.58 1.88
C TRP A 93 9.47 9.17 3.18
N ARG A 94 9.04 10.13 4.01
CA ARG A 94 8.26 9.84 5.24
C ARG A 94 6.98 9.06 4.95
N VAL A 95 6.25 9.43 3.90
CA VAL A 95 5.04 8.71 3.47
C VAL A 95 5.36 7.25 3.12
N LEU A 96 6.47 7.00 2.43
CA LEU A 96 6.92 5.65 2.07
C LEU A 96 7.47 4.85 3.26
N ASP A 97 8.07 5.51 4.25
CA ASP A 97 8.53 4.88 5.49
C ASP A 97 7.35 4.45 6.36
N TYR A 98 6.31 5.28 6.46
CA TYR A 98 5.08 4.89 7.15
C TYR A 98 4.35 3.74 6.45
N LEU A 99 4.42 3.67 5.11
CA LEU A 99 3.90 2.54 4.36
C LEU A 99 4.69 1.27 4.72
N ALA A 100 6.02 1.33 4.71
CA ALA A 100 6.87 0.21 5.08
C ALA A 100 6.59 -0.26 6.51
N ALA A 101 6.45 0.66 7.46
CA ALA A 101 6.11 0.35 8.85
C ALA A 101 4.73 -0.33 8.97
N ALA A 102 3.74 0.08 8.18
CA ALA A 102 2.41 -0.53 8.18
C ALA A 102 2.43 -1.95 7.56
N LEU A 103 3.24 -2.17 6.53
CA LEU A 103 3.40 -3.47 5.88
C LEU A 103 4.27 -4.44 6.69
N TRP A 104 5.23 -3.92 7.46
CA TRP A 104 6.06 -4.72 8.37
C TRP A 104 5.25 -5.49 9.41
N VAL A 105 4.14 -4.91 9.88
CA VAL A 105 3.23 -5.58 10.83
C VAL A 105 2.55 -6.82 10.22
N LEU A 106 2.52 -6.93 8.89
CA LEU A 106 2.00 -8.09 8.18
C LEU A 106 3.05 -9.18 7.93
N ASP A 107 4.26 -9.03 8.50
CA ASP A 107 5.38 -9.96 8.34
C ASP A 107 5.70 -10.25 6.85
N LEU A 108 5.59 -9.21 6.03
CA LEU A 108 5.83 -9.29 4.59
C LEU A 108 7.34 -9.36 4.30
N PRO A 109 7.76 -10.16 3.31
CA PRO A 109 9.15 -10.17 2.89
C PRO A 109 9.56 -8.80 2.34
N VAL A 110 10.80 -8.37 2.62
CA VAL A 110 11.33 -7.04 2.23
C VAL A 110 11.08 -6.70 0.76
N ARG A 111 11.21 -7.68 -0.15
CA ARG A 111 10.92 -7.48 -1.58
C ARG A 111 9.48 -7.02 -1.86
N ALA A 112 8.50 -7.56 -1.13
CA ALA A 112 7.09 -7.18 -1.28
C ALA A 112 6.85 -5.76 -0.75
N ILE A 113 7.56 -5.36 0.32
CA ILE A 113 7.52 -4.00 0.84
C ILE A 113 8.11 -3.02 -0.19
N VAL A 114 9.25 -3.36 -0.81
CA VAL A 114 9.88 -2.54 -1.85
C VAL A 114 9.00 -2.42 -3.10
N ASP A 115 8.35 -3.51 -3.53
CA ASP A 115 7.44 -3.47 -4.67
C ASP A 115 6.19 -2.62 -4.39
N ALA A 116 5.65 -2.71 -3.16
CA ALA A 116 4.58 -1.84 -2.70
C ALA A 116 5.00 -0.35 -2.65
N GLN A 117 6.19 -0.05 -2.14
CA GLN A 117 6.74 1.31 -2.13
C GLN A 117 6.94 1.84 -3.54
N ARG A 118 7.46 1.04 -4.49
CA ARG A 118 7.62 1.43 -5.89
C ARG A 118 6.28 1.74 -6.55
N ALA A 119 5.27 0.89 -6.30
CA ALA A 119 3.92 1.09 -6.80
C ALA A 119 3.31 2.41 -6.30
N VAL A 120 3.52 2.76 -5.03
CA VAL A 120 3.03 4.02 -4.44
C VAL A 120 3.85 5.22 -4.90
N ALA A 121 5.18 5.11 -4.97
CA ALA A 121 6.06 6.18 -5.45
C ALA A 121 5.73 6.61 -6.89
N GLY A 122 5.31 5.67 -7.74
CA GLY A 122 4.79 5.99 -9.08
C GLY A 122 3.50 6.81 -9.08
N LEU A 123 2.74 6.80 -7.98
CA LEU A 123 1.54 7.63 -7.81
C LEU A 123 1.88 9.02 -7.30
N LEU A 124 2.88 9.12 -6.42
CA LEU A 124 3.34 10.40 -5.88
C LEU A 124 4.06 11.28 -6.93
N ARG A 125 4.34 10.74 -8.12
CA ARG A 125 5.07 11.41 -9.23
C ARG A 125 4.20 11.72 -10.44
N ALA A 126 2.98 11.19 -10.51
CA ALA A 126 2.10 11.23 -11.68
C ALA A 126 0.97 12.24 -11.46
#